data_AF-A0A2V7H7L2-F1
#
_entry.id   AF-A0A2V7H7L2-F1
#
_cell.length_a   1.000
_cell.length_b   1.000
_cell.length_c   1.000
_cell.angle_alpha   90.00
_cell.angle_beta   90.00
_cell.angle_gamma   90.00
#
_symmetry.space_group_name_H-M   'P 1'
#
loop_
_entity.id
_entity.type
_entity.pdbx_description
1 polymer ?
#
loop_
_entity_poly.entity_id
_entity_poly.type
_entity_poly.pdbx_seq_one_letter_code
_entity_poly.pdbx_strand_id
1 'polypeptide(L)'
;DSLRVDYDRLAVWITQKVGGDNAIFGGAYYYVGVSAGAPQQVEAFLKGLELRPGYFVKRDPRVRRTGRCPNCGTEYEYTTEKRVDTRLVADLIHYAANGAYDAAVLVSGD
;
A
#
# COMPACT_ATOMS: atom_id res chain seq x y z
N ASP A 1 6.10 23.95 8.38
CA ASP A 1 4.97 23.29 7.70
C ASP A 1 5.38 21.97 7.08
N SER A 2 4.80 20.85 7.53
CA SER A 2 5.03 19.55 6.88
C SER A 2 4.13 19.44 5.66
N LEU A 3 4.71 19.30 4.48
CA LEU A 3 3.96 18.99 3.25
C LEU A 3 3.25 17.64 3.46
N ARG A 4 1.92 17.63 3.45
CA ARG A 4 1.12 16.40 3.55
C ARG A 4 0.39 16.18 2.24
N VAL A 5 0.39 14.95 1.77
CA VAL A 5 -0.40 14.55 0.60
C VAL A 5 -1.87 14.61 0.95
N ASP A 6 -2.64 15.36 0.16
CA ASP A 6 -4.09 15.28 0.15
C ASP A 6 -4.49 14.11 -0.76
N TYR A 7 -4.75 12.96 -0.13
CA TYR A 7 -5.06 11.73 -0.85
C TYR A 7 -6.34 11.84 -1.68
N ASP A 8 -7.32 12.62 -1.25
CA ASP A 8 -8.60 12.74 -1.96
C ASP A 8 -8.42 13.56 -3.23
N ARG A 9 -7.69 14.68 -3.12
CA ARG A 9 -7.30 15.46 -4.31
C ARG A 9 -6.40 14.66 -5.24
N LEU A 10 -5.46 13.88 -4.69
CA LEU A 10 -4.59 13.02 -5.50
C LEU A 10 -5.41 11.95 -6.24
N ALA A 11 -6.34 11.27 -5.57
CA ALA A 11 -7.18 10.24 -6.15
C ALA A 11 -8.06 10.79 -7.29
N VAL A 12 -8.71 11.94 -7.06
CA VAL A 12 -9.50 12.62 -8.10
C VAL A 12 -8.61 13.01 -9.28
N TRP A 13 -7.45 13.62 -9.01
CA TRP A 13 -6.53 14.04 -10.05
C TRP A 13 -6.03 12.87 -10.90
N ILE A 14 -5.60 11.76 -10.28
CA ILE A 14 -5.17 10.55 -11.00
C ILE A 14 -6.31 9.99 -11.85
N THR A 15 -7.51 9.88 -11.27
CA THR A 15 -8.70 9.34 -11.93
C THR A 15 -9.00 10.12 -13.21
N GLN A 16 -9.06 11.45 -13.11
CA GLN A 16 -9.32 12.32 -14.26
C GLN A 16 -8.18 12.31 -15.28
N LYS A 17 -6.92 12.19 -14.82
CA LYS A 17 -5.77 12.09 -15.73
C LYS A 17 -5.77 10.82 -16.57
N VAL A 18 -6.27 9.71 -16.03
CA VAL A 18 -6.27 8.42 -16.73
C VAL A 18 -7.55 8.20 -17.53
N GLY A 19 -8.72 8.49 -16.96
CA GLY A 19 -10.01 8.22 -17.59
C GLY A 19 -10.73 9.44 -18.19
N GLY A 20 -10.15 10.64 -18.06
CA GLY A 20 -10.76 11.90 -18.51
C GLY A 20 -11.74 12.51 -17.49
N ASP A 21 -12.33 13.65 -17.84
CA ASP A 21 -13.11 14.49 -16.91
C ASP A 21 -14.35 13.79 -16.30
N ASN A 22 -14.90 12.80 -17.01
CA ASN A 22 -16.08 12.03 -16.57
C ASN A 22 -15.72 10.75 -15.82
N ALA A 23 -14.43 10.44 -15.62
CA ALA A 23 -14.02 9.24 -14.91
C ALA A 23 -14.41 9.33 -13.42
N ILE A 24 -14.92 8.22 -12.90
CA ILE A 24 -15.38 8.12 -11.52
C ILE A 24 -14.34 7.32 -10.71
N PHE A 25 -14.04 7.81 -9.52
CA PHE A 25 -13.13 7.13 -8.62
C PHE A 25 -13.77 5.84 -8.09
N GLY A 26 -13.22 4.70 -8.49
CA GLY A 26 -13.72 3.37 -8.10
C GLY A 26 -13.18 2.84 -6.76
N GLY A 27 -12.06 3.38 -6.29
CA GLY A 27 -11.45 3.00 -5.02
C GLY A 27 -9.91 3.07 -5.04
N ALA A 28 -9.31 3.13 -3.85
CA ALA A 28 -7.87 3.12 -3.65
C ALA A 28 -7.50 2.03 -2.64
N TYR A 29 -6.59 1.15 -3.06
CA TYR A 29 -6.14 0.00 -2.29
C TYR A 29 -4.69 0.22 -1.83
N TYR A 30 -4.50 0.38 -0.53
CA TYR A 30 -3.19 0.66 0.07
C TYR A 30 -2.59 -0.61 0.66
N TYR A 31 -1.58 -1.17 0.00
CA TYR A 31 -0.89 -2.39 0.42
C TYR A 31 0.33 -2.04 1.26
N VAL A 32 0.46 -2.60 2.46
CA VAL A 32 1.53 -2.21 3.40
C VAL A 32 1.96 -3.34 4.34
N GLY A 33 3.28 -3.51 4.48
CA GLY A 33 3.90 -4.34 5.50
C GLY A 33 3.94 -3.66 6.88
N VAL A 34 3.26 -4.23 7.87
CA VAL A 34 3.21 -3.70 9.25
C VAL A 34 4.01 -4.59 10.20
N SER A 35 4.88 -3.99 11.01
CA SER A 35 5.64 -4.69 12.06
C SER A 35 4.87 -4.66 13.39
N ALA A 36 5.06 -5.69 14.22
CA ALA A 36 4.63 -5.62 15.62
C ALA A 36 5.31 -4.43 16.31
N GLY A 37 4.52 -3.59 16.99
CA GLY A 37 5.02 -2.36 17.63
C GLY A 37 5.27 -1.20 16.66
N ALA A 38 4.59 -1.16 15.51
CA ALA A 38 4.64 0.01 14.62
C ALA A 38 4.29 1.31 15.39
N PRO A 39 4.94 2.45 15.06
CA PRO A 39 4.65 3.71 15.72
C PRO A 39 3.16 4.07 15.64
N GLN A 40 2.62 4.64 16.72
CA GLN A 40 1.20 5.00 16.79
C GLN A 40 0.77 5.92 15.63
N GLN A 41 1.68 6.76 15.12
CA GLN A 41 1.42 7.63 13.98
C GLN A 41 1.15 6.85 12.69
N VAL A 42 1.83 5.72 12.47
CA VAL A 42 1.61 4.85 11.31
C VAL A 42 0.24 4.18 11.43
N GLU A 43 -0.07 3.63 12.59
CA GLU A 43 -1.39 3.02 12.85
C GLU A 43 -2.53 4.04 12.70
N ALA A 44 -2.35 5.25 13.23
CA ALA A 44 -3.33 6.33 13.10
C ALA A 44 -3.50 6.77 11.64
N PHE A 45 -2.42 6.85 10.87
CA PHE A 45 -2.47 7.14 9.45
C PHE A 45 -3.25 6.07 8.67
N LEU A 46 -2.93 4.78 8.86
CA LEU A 46 -3.60 3.69 8.18
C LEU A 46 -5.09 3.61 8.55
N LYS A 47 -5.43 3.78 9.83
CA LYS A 47 -6.84 3.88 10.26
C LYS A 47 -7.53 5.09 9.65
N GLY A 48 -6.84 6.22 9.58
CA GLY A 48 -7.35 7.44 8.96
C GLY A 48 -7.66 7.27 7.47
N LEU A 49 -6.88 6.46 6.74
CA LEU A 49 -7.21 6.08 5.37
C LEU A 49 -8.46 5.19 5.32
N GLU A 50 -8.58 4.16 6.15
CA GLU A 50 -9.74 3.26 6.12
C GLU A 50 -11.08 3.93 6.48
N LEU A 51 -11.04 5.02 7.24
CA LEU A 51 -12.24 5.80 7.55
C LEU A 51 -12.73 6.63 6.36
N ARG A 52 -11.92 6.78 5.30
CA ARG A 52 -12.30 7.51 4.09
C ARG A 52 -13.07 6.59 3.15
N PRO A 53 -14.24 7.03 2.64
CA PRO A 53 -14.99 6.26 1.65
C PRO A 53 -14.15 5.94 0.41
N GLY A 54 -14.16 4.67 -0.01
CA GLY A 54 -13.42 4.21 -1.18
C GLY A 54 -11.94 3.91 -0.94
N TYR A 55 -11.44 4.00 0.30
CA TYR A 55 -10.07 3.61 0.64
C TYR A 55 -10.05 2.30 1.42
N PHE A 56 -9.15 1.39 1.02
CA PHE A 56 -9.04 0.07 1.59
C PHE A 56 -7.57 -0.21 1.94
N VAL A 57 -7.27 -0.50 3.20
CA VAL A 57 -5.90 -0.81 3.62
C VAL A 57 -5.71 -2.32 3.74
N LYS A 58 -4.73 -2.86 3.03
CA LYS A 58 -4.32 -4.27 3.06
C LYS A 58 -3.01 -4.37 3.84
N ARG A 59 -3.12 -4.81 5.09
CA ARG A 59 -1.97 -5.01 5.98
C ARG A 59 -1.47 -6.43 5.87
N ASP A 60 -0.17 -6.57 5.67
CA ASP A 60 0.54 -7.84 5.74
C ASP A 60 1.65 -7.77 6.79
N PRO A 61 1.98 -8.87 7.48
CA PRO A 61 2.98 -8.85 8.53
C PRO A 61 4.39 -8.65 7.95
N ARG A 62 5.11 -7.65 8.44
CA ARG A 62 6.53 -7.48 8.18
C ARG A 62 7.32 -8.30 9.20
N VAL A 63 8.10 -9.26 8.72
CA VAL A 63 8.84 -10.18 9.58
C VAL A 63 10.26 -9.67 9.76
N ARG A 64 10.62 -9.33 11.00
CA ARG A 64 12.02 -9.15 11.39
C ARG A 64 12.73 -10.49 11.39
N ARG A 65 13.90 -10.53 10.77
CA ARG A 65 14.78 -11.69 10.76
C ARG A 65 16.13 -11.26 11.29
N THR A 66 16.74 -12.12 12.08
CA THR A 66 18.14 -12.01 12.43
C THR A 66 18.93 -12.93 11.52
N GLY A 67 20.03 -12.42 10.99
CA GLY A 67 21.06 -13.22 10.34
C GLY A 67 22.34 -13.13 11.15
N ARG A 68 23.25 -14.07 10.93
CA ARG A 68 24.57 -14.06 11.56
C ARG A 68 25.62 -13.96 10.46
N CYS A 69 26.50 -12.98 10.56
CA CYS A 69 27.56 -12.83 9.58
C CYS A 69 28.48 -14.07 9.62
N PRO A 70 28.69 -14.78 8.50
CA PRO A 70 29.53 -15.97 8.49
C PRO A 70 31.01 -15.67 8.75
N ASN A 71 31.45 -14.42 8.54
CA ASN A 71 32.84 -14.01 8.69
C ASN A 71 33.19 -13.52 10.11
N CYS A 72 32.31 -12.75 10.75
CA CYS A 72 32.58 -12.15 12.06
C CYS A 72 31.64 -12.62 13.18
N GLY A 73 30.60 -13.41 12.88
CA GLY A 73 29.65 -13.92 13.87
C GLY A 73 28.67 -12.88 14.44
N THR A 74 28.81 -11.61 14.06
CA THR A 74 27.91 -10.52 14.46
C THR A 74 26.50 -10.76 13.96
N GLU A 75 25.52 -10.60 14.84
CA GLU A 75 24.11 -10.62 14.48
C GLU A 75 23.73 -9.34 13.76
N TYR A 76 22.94 -9.46 12.69
CA TYR A 76 22.35 -8.34 11.98
C TYR A 76 20.84 -8.55 11.89
N GLU A 77 20.08 -7.46 12.08
CA GLU A 77 18.65 -7.46 11.81
C GLU A 77 18.40 -7.04 10.37
N TYR A 78 17.54 -7.77 9.69
CA TYR A 78 16.94 -7.34 8.44
C TYR A 78 15.44 -7.55 8.50
N THR A 79 14.70 -6.79 7.69
CA THR A 79 13.26 -6.95 7.58
C THR A 79 12.96 -7.52 6.21
N THR A 80 12.16 -8.57 6.18
CA THR A 80 11.57 -9.05 4.93
C THR A 80 10.11 -8.67 4.95
N GLU A 81 9.74 -7.75 4.06
CA GLU A 81 8.34 -7.59 3.69
C GLU A 81 7.95 -8.84 2.90
N LYS A 82 7.02 -9.62 3.45
CA LYS A 82 6.53 -10.81 2.78
C LYS A 82 5.12 -10.52 2.31
N ARG A 83 4.85 -10.84 1.04
CA ARG A 83 3.52 -11.00 0.45
C ARG A 83 2.79 -9.73 0.02
N VAL A 84 3.27 -8.53 0.32
CA VAL A 84 2.61 -7.29 -0.12
C VAL A 84 2.51 -7.25 -1.64
N ASP A 85 3.61 -7.46 -2.37
CA ASP A 85 3.62 -7.50 -3.83
C ASP A 85 2.76 -8.65 -4.37
N THR A 86 2.90 -9.83 -3.75
CA THR A 86 2.14 -11.02 -4.15
C THR A 86 0.64 -10.80 -4.01
N ARG A 87 0.21 -10.17 -2.91
CA ARG A 87 -1.20 -9.86 -2.65
C ARG A 87 -1.71 -8.75 -3.56
N LEU A 88 -0.91 -7.71 -3.78
CA LEU A 88 -1.22 -6.64 -4.72
C LEU A 88 -1.47 -7.21 -6.12
N VAL A 89 -0.56 -8.05 -6.61
CA VAL A 89 -0.70 -8.69 -7.93
C VAL A 89 -1.92 -9.61 -7.96
N ALA A 90 -2.15 -10.41 -6.92
CA ALA A 90 -3.31 -11.29 -6.85
C ALA A 90 -4.64 -10.52 -6.88
N ASP A 91 -4.76 -9.45 -6.10
CA ASP A 91 -5.96 -8.60 -6.06
C ASP A 91 -6.16 -7.88 -7.40
N LEU A 92 -5.09 -7.36 -8.03
CA LEU A 92 -5.16 -6.71 -9.34
C LEU A 92 -5.70 -7.66 -10.41
N ILE A 93 -5.17 -8.89 -10.46
CA ILE A 93 -5.65 -9.93 -11.39
C ILE A 93 -7.11 -10.30 -11.08
N HIS A 94 -7.47 -10.43 -9.81
CA HIS A 94 -8.83 -10.72 -9.40
C HIS A 94 -9.82 -9.63 -9.84
N TYR A 95 -9.47 -8.36 -9.66
CA TYR A 95 -10.30 -7.24 -10.11
C TYR A 95 -10.42 -7.18 -11.64
N ALA A 96 -9.34 -7.44 -12.36
CA ALA A 96 -9.36 -7.52 -13.82
C ALA A 96 -10.25 -8.67 -14.32
N ALA A 97 -10.14 -9.85 -13.72
CA ALA A 97 -10.92 -11.03 -14.09
C ALA A 97 -12.44 -10.81 -13.89
N ASN A 98 -12.83 -10.02 -12.90
CA ASN A 98 -14.24 -9.72 -12.62
C ASN A 98 -14.76 -8.48 -13.37
N GLY A 99 -13.92 -7.80 -14.16
CA GLY A 99 -14.29 -6.52 -14.79
C GLY A 99 -14.70 -5.47 -13.76
N ALA A 100 -14.05 -5.47 -12.58
CA ALA A 100 -14.45 -4.61 -11.47
C ALA A 100 -14.24 -3.11 -11.76
N TYR A 101 -13.28 -2.79 -12.64
CA TYR A 101 -12.92 -1.44 -13.04
C TYR A 101 -12.54 -1.38 -14.52
N ASP A 102 -12.77 -0.25 -15.16
CA ASP A 102 -12.36 0.00 -16.55
C ASP A 102 -10.84 0.20 -16.68
N ALA A 103 -10.21 0.74 -15.64
CA ALA A 103 -8.78 0.97 -15.57
C ALA A 103 -8.27 0.82 -14.13
N ALA A 104 -7.05 0.33 -13.99
CA ALA A 104 -6.32 0.28 -12.72
C ALA A 104 -5.05 1.12 -12.83
N VAL A 105 -4.72 1.88 -11.78
CA VAL A 105 -3.49 2.66 -11.68
C VAL A 105 -2.64 2.09 -10.56
N LEU A 106 -1.42 1.67 -10.90
CA LEU A 106 -0.44 1.23 -9.92
C LEU A 106 0.47 2.41 -9.55
N VAL A 107 0.52 2.73 -8.25
CA VAL A 107 1.47 3.69 -7.70
C VAL A 107 2.52 2.90 -6.92
N SER A 108 3.68 2.71 -7.52
CA SER A 108 4.84 2.02 -6.91
C SER A 108 6.13 2.76 -7.28
N GLY A 109 7.15 2.60 -6.43
CA GLY A 109 8.52 3.03 -6.72
C GLY A 109 9.51 1.88 -6.92
N ASP A 110 9.03 0.64 -6.84
CA ASP A 110 9.77 -0.57 -7.24
C ASP A 110 9.94 -0.63 -8.77
#